data_AF-A0A2S2P6T0-F1
#
_entry.id   AF-A0A2S2P6T0-F1
#
_cell.length_a   1.000
_cell.length_b   1.000
_cell.length_c   1.000
_cell.angle_alpha   90.00
_cell.angle_beta   90.00
_cell.angle_gamma   90.00
#
_symmetry.space_group_name_H-M   'P 1'
#
loop_
_entity.id
_entity.type
_entity.pdbx_description
1 polymer ?
#
loop_
_entity_poly.entity_id
_entity_poly.type
_entity_poly.pdbx_seq_one_letter_code
_entity_poly.pdbx_strand_id
1 'polypeptide(L)'
;SLSMLYLNIGLQNGVLLRTVLDGVTGEMADTRARYLGGKPVKLFKIRTRGNEAVLAMSSRSWLNYYYQNRFHLTPLSYESLDYASSFSSEQCPEGVVAISNNTLRILALEKLGAVFNQVSFPVEYTPRKFVIHSDSDHLIVIETEHNAYT
;
A
#
# COMPACT_ATOMS: atom_id res chain seq x y z
N SER A 1 -30.19 -1.57 -2.65
CA SER A 1 -29.35 -2.74 -2.94
C SER A 1 -28.89 -3.32 -1.62
N LEU A 2 -28.79 -4.65 -1.46
CA LEU A 2 -28.16 -5.21 -0.27
C LEU A 2 -26.68 -4.79 -0.29
N SER A 3 -26.27 -3.94 0.65
CA SER A 3 -24.87 -3.60 0.86
C SER A 3 -24.17 -4.83 1.45
N MET A 4 -23.20 -5.38 0.72
CA MET A 4 -22.42 -6.53 1.18
C MET A 4 -21.48 -6.09 2.31
N LEU A 5 -21.58 -6.73 3.48
CA LEU A 5 -20.77 -6.41 4.66
C LEU A 5 -19.51 -7.28 4.69
N TYR A 6 -18.40 -6.69 5.10
CA TYR A 6 -17.11 -7.37 5.18
C TYR A 6 -16.51 -7.22 6.58
N LEU A 7 -16.13 -8.33 7.17
CA LEU A 7 -15.37 -8.37 8.41
C LEU A 7 -13.89 -8.56 8.09
N ASN A 8 -13.05 -7.64 8.55
CA ASN A 8 -11.60 -7.72 8.46
C ASN A 8 -11.03 -8.05 9.85
N ILE A 9 -10.16 -9.06 9.92
CA ILE A 9 -9.60 -9.56 11.19
C ILE A 9 -8.08 -9.53 11.06
N GLY A 10 -7.43 -8.78 11.95
CA GLY A 10 -5.97 -8.76 12.07
C GLY A 10 -5.50 -9.75 13.13
N LEU A 11 -4.65 -10.71 12.74
CA LEU A 11 -4.09 -11.70 13.66
C LEU A 11 -2.73 -11.26 14.20
N GLN A 12 -2.37 -11.77 15.38
CA GLN A 12 -1.09 -11.49 16.04
C GLN A 12 0.12 -12.02 15.25
N ASN A 13 -0.07 -13.07 14.46
CA ASN A 13 0.96 -13.67 13.62
C ASN A 13 1.15 -12.96 12.27
N GLY A 14 0.54 -11.79 12.07
CA GLY A 14 0.72 -11.01 10.85
C GLY A 14 -0.20 -11.38 9.68
N VAL A 15 -1.18 -12.26 9.90
CA VAL A 15 -2.19 -12.61 8.89
C VAL A 15 -3.40 -11.66 8.99
N LEU A 16 -3.84 -11.17 7.84
CA LEU A 16 -5.13 -10.52 7.63
C LEU A 16 -6.13 -11.55 7.10
N LEU A 17 -7.29 -11.65 7.74
CA LEU A 17 -8.45 -12.35 7.22
C LEU A 17 -9.50 -11.33 6.75
N ARG A 18 -10.18 -11.64 5.64
CA ARG A 18 -11.38 -10.93 5.20
C ARG A 18 -12.47 -11.93 4.89
N THR A 19 -13.64 -11.77 5.50
CA THR A 19 -14.81 -12.63 5.30
C THR A 19 -16.03 -11.78 4.93
N VAL A 20 -16.92 -12.37 4.14
CA VAL A 20 -18.25 -11.82 3.88
C VAL A 20 -19.11 -12.10 5.11
N LEU A 21 -19.79 -11.08 5.59
CA LEU A 21 -20.67 -11.17 6.76
C LEU A 21 -22.12 -10.94 6.32
N ASP A 22 -23.02 -11.86 6.65
CA ASP A 22 -24.45 -11.62 6.50
C ASP A 22 -24.91 -10.60 7.55
N GLY A 23 -25.52 -9.49 7.10
CA GLY A 23 -25.92 -8.39 7.97
C GLY A 23 -27.11 -8.69 8.89
N VAL A 24 -27.81 -9.80 8.68
CA VAL A 24 -28.99 -10.21 9.45
C VAL A 24 -28.64 -11.40 10.35
N THR A 25 -28.06 -12.45 9.80
CA THR A 25 -27.75 -13.70 10.53
C THR A 25 -26.40 -13.66 11.23
N GLY A 26 -25.47 -12.82 10.76
CA GLY A 26 -24.08 -12.81 11.23
C GLY A 26 -23.24 -13.99 10.74
N GLU A 27 -23.75 -14.79 9.80
CA GLU A 27 -22.97 -15.88 9.21
C GLU A 27 -21.78 -15.36 8.41
N MET A 28 -20.65 -16.06 8.52
CA MET A 28 -19.40 -15.74 7.84
C MET A 28 -19.13 -16.71 6.70
N ALA A 29 -18.87 -16.18 5.50
CA ALA A 29 -18.56 -16.96 4.31
C ALA A 29 -17.35 -16.37 3.55
N ASP A 30 -16.83 -17.12 2.57
CA ASP A 30 -15.79 -16.67 1.64
C ASP A 30 -14.54 -16.05 2.30
N THR A 31 -14.09 -16.66 3.40
CA THR A 31 -12.91 -16.17 4.14
C THR A 31 -11.64 -16.28 3.30
N ARG A 32 -10.94 -15.15 3.15
CA ARG A 32 -9.65 -15.05 2.47
C ARG A 32 -8.56 -14.64 3.45
N ALA A 33 -7.41 -15.30 3.38
CA ALA A 33 -6.25 -15.03 4.22
C ALA A 33 -5.09 -14.45 3.41
N ARG A 34 -4.38 -13.46 3.98
CA ARG A 34 -3.14 -12.90 3.43
C ARG A 34 -2.15 -12.59 4.55
N TYR A 35 -0.91 -13.05 4.39
CA TYR A 35 0.18 -12.68 5.29
C TYR A 35 0.71 -11.29 4.93
N LEU A 36 0.69 -10.35 5.88
CA LEU A 36 1.07 -8.96 5.65
C LEU A 36 2.48 -8.63 6.15
N GLY A 37 2.99 -9.38 7.13
CA GLY A 37 4.28 -9.10 7.75
C GLY A 37 4.51 -9.83 9.07
N GLY A 38 5.69 -9.62 9.68
CA GLY A 38 6.09 -10.31 10.92
C GLY A 38 5.53 -9.75 12.22
N LYS A 39 4.74 -8.66 12.17
CA LYS A 39 4.15 -8.00 13.36
C LYS A 39 2.63 -8.26 13.41
N PRO A 40 1.97 -8.16 14.58
CA PRO A 40 0.50 -8.18 14.68
C PRO A 40 -0.17 -7.19 13.71
N VAL A 41 -1.26 -7.61 13.07
CA VAL A 41 -2.00 -6.75 12.14
C VAL A 41 -2.92 -5.80 12.89
N LYS A 42 -2.70 -4.49 12.76
CA LYS A 42 -3.61 -3.44 13.21
C LYS A 42 -4.46 -2.95 12.04
N LEU A 43 -5.74 -2.69 12.29
CA LEU A 43 -6.70 -2.26 11.26
C LEU A 43 -7.23 -0.87 11.57
N PHE A 44 -7.18 0.01 10.58
CA PHE A 44 -7.68 1.38 10.68
C PHE A 44 -8.66 1.65 9.55
N LYS A 45 -9.84 2.15 9.90
CA LYS A 45 -10.83 2.59 8.91
C LYS A 45 -10.40 3.94 8.34
N ILE A 46 -10.30 4.00 7.01
CA ILE A 46 -9.96 5.23 6.29
C ILE A 46 -10.91 5.47 5.12
N ARG A 47 -10.80 6.65 4.50
CA ARG A 47 -11.52 6.98 3.27
C ARG A 47 -10.54 7.19 2.13
N THR A 48 -10.84 6.61 0.98
CA THR A 48 -10.07 6.78 -0.26
C THR A 48 -11.02 6.90 -1.46
N ARG A 49 -10.85 7.94 -2.28
CA ARG A 49 -11.74 8.36 -3.38
C ARG A 49 -13.22 8.29 -3.00
N GLY A 50 -13.58 8.85 -1.84
CA GLY A 50 -14.96 8.88 -1.34
C GLY A 50 -15.50 7.55 -0.83
N ASN A 51 -14.74 6.45 -0.94
CA ASN A 51 -15.14 5.11 -0.51
C ASN A 51 -14.45 4.72 0.80
N GLU A 52 -15.12 3.88 1.58
CA GLU A 52 -14.50 3.29 2.78
C GLU A 52 -13.42 2.28 2.38
N ALA A 53 -12.29 2.35 3.08
CA ALA A 53 -11.16 1.45 2.92
C ALA A 53 -10.60 1.07 4.29
N VAL A 54 -9.78 0.02 4.30
CA VAL A 54 -9.10 -0.47 5.49
C VAL A 54 -7.60 -0.38 5.27
N LEU A 55 -6.93 0.37 6.14
CA LEU A 55 -5.48 0.39 6.23
C LEU A 55 -5.06 -0.69 7.24
N ALA A 56 -4.41 -1.75 6.74
CA ALA A 56 -3.92 -2.86 7.54
C ALA A 56 -2.40 -2.73 7.72
N MET A 57 -1.94 -2.62 8.96
CA MET A 57 -0.54 -2.37 9.31
C MET A 57 0.09 -3.57 10.01
N SER A 58 1.25 -3.99 9.53
CA SER A 58 2.14 -4.97 10.16
C SER A 58 3.60 -4.49 9.99
N SER A 59 4.56 -5.32 9.60
CA SER A 59 5.89 -4.87 9.18
C SER A 59 5.87 -4.11 7.85
N ARG A 60 4.81 -4.26 7.05
CA ARG A 60 4.46 -3.39 5.92
C ARG A 60 3.03 -2.91 6.10
N SER A 61 2.74 -1.71 5.60
CA SER A 61 1.38 -1.15 5.57
C SER A 61 0.70 -1.52 4.25
N TRP A 62 -0.56 -1.92 4.33
CA TRP A 62 -1.36 -2.38 3.19
C TRP A 62 -2.70 -1.65 3.13
N LEU A 63 -3.10 -1.27 1.92
CA LEU A 63 -4.40 -0.67 1.66
C LEU A 63 -5.35 -1.71 1.09
N ASN A 64 -6.45 -1.97 1.79
CA ASN A 64 -7.58 -2.78 1.33
C ASN A 64 -8.73 -1.87 0.92
N TYR A 65 -9.07 -1.86 -0.37
CA TYR A 65 -10.03 -0.92 -0.94
C TYR A 65 -10.82 -1.56 -2.09
N TYR A 66 -12.00 -1.02 -2.35
CA TYR A 66 -12.84 -1.43 -3.49
C TYR A 66 -12.62 -0.49 -4.67
N TYR A 67 -12.25 -1.04 -5.83
CA TYR A 67 -12.01 -0.27 -7.05
C TYR A 67 -12.30 -1.12 -8.28
N GLN A 68 -12.90 -0.53 -9.32
CA GLN A 68 -13.25 -1.24 -10.57
C GLN A 68 -13.97 -2.59 -10.34
N ASN A 69 -14.98 -2.58 -9.47
CA ASN A 69 -15.80 -3.74 -9.13
C ASN A 69 -15.03 -4.92 -8.50
N ARG A 70 -13.87 -4.64 -7.87
CA ARG A 70 -13.04 -5.65 -7.22
C ARG A 70 -12.38 -5.09 -5.96
N PHE A 71 -12.14 -5.98 -5.01
CA PHE A 71 -11.27 -5.66 -3.88
C PHE A 71 -9.79 -5.80 -4.25
N HIS A 72 -9.04 -4.76 -3.91
CA HIS A 72 -7.59 -4.70 -4.00
C HIS A 72 -6.99 -4.69 -2.60
N LEU A 73 -5.88 -5.41 -2.44
CA LEU A 73 -5.03 -5.35 -1.26
C LEU A 73 -3.61 -5.04 -1.75
N THR A 74 -3.19 -3.79 -1.64
CA THR A 74 -1.91 -3.32 -2.19
C THR A 74 -0.98 -2.87 -1.07
N PRO A 75 0.30 -3.25 -1.09
CA PRO A 75 1.27 -2.73 -0.13
C PRO A 75 1.55 -1.26 -0.45
N LEU A 76 1.69 -0.44 0.58
CA LEU A 76 2.18 0.92 0.41
C LEU A 76 3.69 0.89 0.16
N SER A 77 4.15 1.64 -0.84
CA SER A 77 5.58 1.90 -1.05
C SER A 77 6.06 2.98 -0.08
N TYR A 78 5.99 2.67 1.20
CA TYR A 78 6.29 3.57 2.31
C TYR A 78 6.88 2.78 3.48
N GLU A 79 7.51 3.48 4.41
CA GLU A 79 7.94 2.86 5.67
C GLU A 79 6.74 2.34 6.48
N SER A 80 7.03 1.43 7.41
CA SER A 80 5.99 0.87 8.29
C SER A 80 5.36 1.96 9.14
N LEU A 81 4.03 1.96 9.23
CA LEU A 81 3.27 2.87 10.09
C LEU A 81 2.80 2.12 11.35
N ASP A 82 2.74 2.82 12.47
CA ASP A 82 2.37 2.25 13.78
C ASP A 82 0.90 2.47 14.14
N TYR A 83 0.37 3.62 13.71
CA TYR A 83 -1.01 4.05 13.93
C TYR A 83 -1.46 4.96 12.79
N ALA A 84 -2.76 5.00 12.52
CA ALA A 84 -3.33 5.96 11.59
C ALA A 84 -4.77 6.33 11.90
N SER A 85 -5.19 7.47 11.36
CA SER A 85 -6.57 7.91 11.30
C SER A 85 -6.83 8.62 9.98
N SER A 86 -8.09 8.66 9.57
CA SER A 86 -8.53 9.54 8.49
C SER A 86 -8.19 10.99 8.83
N PHE A 87 -7.78 11.76 7.83
CA PHE A 87 -7.44 13.17 7.93
C PHE A 87 -8.07 13.95 6.77
N SER A 88 -8.50 15.18 7.04
CA SER A 88 -9.04 16.08 6.04
C SER A 88 -8.70 17.52 6.39
N SER A 89 -8.11 18.25 5.44
CA SER A 89 -7.84 19.69 5.51
C SER A 89 -7.98 20.31 4.12
N GLU A 90 -7.89 21.64 4.02
CA GLU A 90 -7.93 22.33 2.72
C GLU A 90 -6.82 21.86 1.77
N GLN A 91 -5.60 21.64 2.28
CA GLN A 91 -4.45 21.18 1.51
C GLN A 91 -4.47 19.66 1.25
N CYS A 92 -5.26 18.91 2.01
CA CYS A 92 -5.39 17.47 1.89
C CYS A 92 -6.84 17.06 2.18
N PRO A 93 -7.77 17.24 1.21
CA PRO A 93 -9.19 17.01 1.44
C PRO A 93 -9.51 15.57 1.84
N GLU A 94 -8.69 14.63 1.38
CA GLU A 94 -8.75 13.22 1.74
C GLU A 94 -7.35 12.66 1.97
N GLY A 95 -7.01 12.45 3.22
CA GLY A 95 -5.71 11.97 3.63
C GLY A 95 -5.75 11.03 4.83
N VAL A 96 -4.56 10.64 5.25
CA VAL A 96 -4.30 9.82 6.42
C VAL A 96 -3.27 10.53 7.28
N VAL A 97 -3.60 10.77 8.53
CA VAL A 97 -2.61 11.12 9.53
C VAL A 97 -2.09 9.83 10.17
N ALA A 98 -0.79 9.67 10.24
CA ALA A 98 -0.14 8.45 10.72
C ALA A 98 1.05 8.76 11.62
N ILE A 99 1.34 7.82 12.52
CA ILE A 99 2.56 7.82 13.33
C ILE A 99 3.48 6.75 12.76
N SER A 100 4.76 7.10 12.59
CA SER A 100 5.83 6.16 12.26
C SER A 100 7.02 6.45 13.16
N ASN A 101 7.32 5.49 14.04
CA ASN A 101 8.30 5.65 15.11
C ASN A 101 8.01 6.94 15.91
N ASN A 102 8.93 7.91 15.84
CA ASN A 102 8.84 9.18 16.56
C ASN A 102 8.38 10.34 15.67
N THR A 103 7.77 10.06 14.51
CA THR A 103 7.34 11.09 13.55
C THR A 103 5.84 11.02 13.29
N LEU A 104 5.23 12.21 13.17
CA LEU A 104 3.86 12.39 12.67
C LEU A 104 3.92 12.67 11.17
N ARG A 105 3.07 12.01 10.40
CA ARG A 105 3.04 12.10 8.93
C ARG A 105 1.62 12.33 8.44
N ILE A 106 1.45 13.22 7.48
CA ILE A 106 0.20 13.40 6.74
C ILE A 106 0.43 12.87 5.32
N LEU A 107 -0.40 11.94 4.89
CA LEU A 107 -0.25 11.19 3.64
C LEU A 107 -1.51 11.35 2.79
N ALA A 108 -1.34 11.53 1.48
CA ALA A 108 -2.43 11.47 0.50
C ALA A 108 -2.27 10.20 -0.36
N LEU A 109 -3.38 9.47 -0.59
CA LEU A 109 -3.40 8.22 -1.35
C LEU A 109 -4.03 8.46 -2.74
N GLU A 110 -3.23 8.95 -3.69
CA GLU A 110 -3.79 9.54 -4.93
C GLU A 110 -3.99 8.55 -6.09
N LYS A 111 -3.04 7.61 -6.29
CA LYS A 111 -2.98 6.72 -7.46
C LYS A 111 -3.48 5.31 -7.17
N LEU A 112 -4.76 5.17 -6.81
CA LEU A 112 -5.40 3.86 -6.66
C LEU A 112 -5.37 3.07 -7.98
N GLY A 113 -5.05 1.78 -7.91
CA GLY A 113 -4.99 0.88 -9.07
C GLY A 113 -3.63 0.82 -9.76
N ALA A 114 -2.74 1.79 -9.53
CA ALA A 114 -1.34 1.68 -9.92
C ALA A 114 -0.60 0.81 -8.90
N VAL A 115 -0.11 -0.35 -9.34
CA VAL A 115 0.52 -1.34 -8.44
C VAL A 115 2.02 -1.08 -8.24
N PHE A 116 2.63 -0.30 -9.13
CA PHE A 116 4.05 0.05 -9.09
C PHE A 116 4.25 1.52 -8.74
N ASN A 117 5.09 1.76 -7.74
CA ASN A 117 5.69 3.07 -7.52
C ASN A 117 6.97 3.17 -8.35
N GLN A 118 7.09 4.22 -9.15
CA GLN A 118 8.23 4.44 -10.03
C GLN A 118 8.94 5.73 -9.63
N VAL A 119 10.25 5.63 -9.49
CA VAL A 119 11.15 6.78 -9.41
C VAL A 119 12.11 6.67 -10.59
N SER A 120 12.28 7.76 -11.32
CA SER A 120 13.16 7.80 -12.49
C SER A 120 14.44 8.55 -12.14
N PHE A 121 15.58 7.95 -12.46
CA PHE A 121 16.88 8.58 -12.39
C PHE A 121 17.34 8.87 -13.82
N PRO A 122 17.57 10.14 -14.19
CA PRO A 122 18.04 10.45 -15.53
C PRO A 122 19.47 9.91 -15.72
N VAL A 123 19.71 9.41 -16.93
CA VAL A 123 20.98 8.88 -17.43
C VAL A 123 21.38 9.69 -18.66
N GLU A 124 22.66 9.65 -19.04
CA GLU A 124 23.19 10.48 -20.12
C GLU A 124 22.96 9.87 -21.51
N TYR A 125 23.07 8.54 -21.61
CA TYR A 125 22.89 7.77 -22.84
C TYR A 125 21.96 6.57 -22.63
N THR A 126 21.66 5.85 -23.71
CA THR A 126 20.81 4.66 -23.65
C THR A 126 21.44 3.53 -22.80
N PRO A 127 20.85 3.12 -21.66
CA PRO A 127 21.37 2.02 -20.85
C PRO A 127 21.30 0.68 -21.59
N ARG A 128 22.36 -0.13 -21.52
CA ARG A 128 22.45 -1.43 -22.20
C ARG A 128 22.43 -2.61 -21.24
N LYS A 129 22.99 -2.44 -20.04
CA LYS A 129 23.04 -3.46 -18.99
C LYS A 129 23.32 -2.78 -17.65
N PHE A 130 22.90 -3.40 -16.57
CA PHE A 130 23.35 -3.05 -15.23
C PHE A 130 23.75 -4.30 -14.43
N VAL A 131 24.55 -4.10 -13.38
CA VAL A 131 24.85 -5.11 -12.35
C VAL A 131 24.75 -4.48 -10.97
N ILE A 132 24.54 -5.30 -9.94
CA ILE A 132 24.54 -4.86 -8.54
C ILE A 132 25.89 -5.21 -7.94
N HIS A 133 26.58 -4.23 -7.38
CA HIS A 133 27.82 -4.45 -6.65
C HIS A 133 27.52 -5.00 -5.25
N SER A 134 27.94 -6.23 -4.95
CA SER A 134 27.53 -6.96 -3.73
C SER A 134 27.87 -6.27 -2.42
N ASP A 135 29.00 -5.57 -2.36
CA ASP A 135 29.50 -5.06 -1.08
C ASP A 135 28.94 -3.69 -0.73
N SER A 136 28.38 -2.99 -1.72
CA SER A 136 27.93 -1.60 -1.56
C SER A 136 26.51 -1.34 -2.06
N ASP A 137 25.83 -2.37 -2.59
CA ASP A 137 24.48 -2.30 -3.19
C ASP A 137 24.31 -1.23 -4.29
N HIS A 138 25.42 -0.74 -4.85
CA HIS A 138 25.39 0.22 -5.96
C HIS A 138 24.99 -0.47 -7.26
N LEU A 139 24.21 0.26 -8.06
CA LEU A 139 23.87 -0.12 -9.42
C LEU A 139 24.97 0.38 -10.37
N ILE A 140 25.68 -0.52 -11.04
CA ILE A 140 26.65 -0.17 -12.08
C ILE A 140 25.95 -0.32 -13.43
N VAL A 141 25.81 0.78 -14.17
CA VAL A 141 25.09 0.83 -15.46
C VAL A 141 26.07 1.12 -16.58
N ILE A 142 25.96 0.39 -17.69
CA ILE A 142 26.64 0.75 -18.94
C ILE A 142 25.66 1.45 -19.87
N GLU A 143 26.08 2.56 -20.45
CA GLU A 143 25.28 3.38 -21.36
C GLU A 143 26.01 3.48 -22.71
N THR A 144 25.26 3.52 -23.81
CA THR A 144 25.85 3.56 -25.15
C THR A 144 24.91 4.26 -26.12
N GLU A 145 25.42 5.31 -26.76
CA GLU A 145 24.73 6.06 -27.82
C GLU A 145 25.56 6.05 -29.10
N HIS A 146 24.88 5.89 -30.24
CA HIS A 146 25.56 5.91 -31.53
C HIS A 146 25.85 7.38 -31.93
N ASN A 147 27.09 7.66 -32.37
CA ASN A 147 27.52 9.00 -32.78
C ASN A 147 27.33 10.09 -31.70
N ALA A 148 27.55 9.77 -30.43
CA ALA A 148 27.39 10.72 -29.32
C ALA A 148 28.24 12.02 -29.45
N TYR A 149 29.30 11.99 -30.27
CA TYR A 149 30.25 13.09 -30.47
C TYR A 149 30.44 13.48 -31.95
N THR A 150 29.53 13.06 -32.83
CA THR A 150 29.63 13.29 -34.28
C THR A 150 28.46 14.12 -34.77
#